data_AF-A0A7S0S566-F1
#
_entry.id   AF-A0A7S0S566-F1
#
_cell.length_a   1.000
_cell.length_b   1.000
_cell.length_c   1.000
_cell.angle_alpha   90.00
_cell.angle_beta   90.00
_cell.angle_gamma   90.00
#
_symmetry.space_group_name_H-M   'P 1'
#
loop_
_entity.id
_entity.type
_entity.pdbx_description
1 polymer ?
#
loop_
_entity_poly.entity_id
_entity_poly.type
_entity_poly.pdbx_seq_one_letter_code
_entity_poly.pdbx_strand_id
1 'polypeptide(L)'
;EAAHWAGLRTTSTIMAGHLEYGPTTWAAHLDALRQLQYRTGGITEFVPLPFVHMEAPVYLKGGARRGPTLRECVLLHAVARLALFPAITNIQASWVKMGPERASALLLRAGCNDMGGTLMNE
;
A
#
# COMPACT_ATOMS: atom_id res chain seq x y z
N GLU A 1 -15.15 9.84 -1.63
CA GLU A 1 -16.53 9.95 -1.12
C GLU A 1 -17.55 10.05 -2.25
N ALA A 2 -17.52 11.09 -3.09
CA ALA A 2 -18.47 11.27 -4.19
C ALA A 2 -18.67 10.03 -5.08
N ALA A 3 -17.58 9.37 -5.50
CA ALA A 3 -17.64 8.12 -6.27
C ALA A 3 -18.42 7.01 -5.54
N HIS A 4 -18.19 6.84 -4.23
CA HIS A 4 -18.87 5.83 -3.43
C HIS A 4 -20.37 6.12 -3.29
N TRP A 5 -20.74 7.39 -3.12
CA TRP A 5 -22.15 7.80 -3.08
C TRP A 5 -22.85 7.67 -4.42
N ALA A 6 -22.10 7.75 -5.52
CA ALA A 6 -22.59 7.43 -6.86
C ALA A 6 -22.63 5.91 -7.16
N GLY A 7 -22.33 5.05 -6.17
CA GLY A 7 -22.36 3.59 -6.32
C GLY A 7 -21.08 2.97 -6.88
N LEU A 8 -20.03 3.75 -7.12
CA LEU A 8 -18.75 3.26 -7.62
C LEU A 8 -17.87 2.73 -6.47
N ARG A 9 -17.14 1.66 -6.75
CA ARG A 9 -16.12 1.09 -5.87
C ARG A 9 -14.75 1.66 -6.23
N THR A 10 -13.88 1.85 -5.25
CA THR A 10 -12.49 2.29 -5.51
C THR A 10 -11.48 1.48 -4.74
N THR A 11 -10.23 1.56 -5.18
CA THR A 11 -9.07 1.06 -4.45
C THR A 11 -8.43 2.21 -3.66
N SER A 12 -7.50 1.89 -2.77
CA SER A 12 -6.73 2.87 -2.01
C SER A 12 -5.25 2.51 -2.04
N THR A 13 -4.37 3.52 -2.05
CA THR A 13 -2.91 3.29 -2.12
C THR A 13 -2.16 4.24 -1.19
N ILE A 14 -0.97 3.80 -0.75
CA ILE A 14 0.04 4.66 -0.14
C ILE A 14 1.36 4.46 -0.87
N MET A 15 2.07 5.54 -1.17
CA MET A 15 3.45 5.47 -1.64
C MET A 15 4.38 5.55 -0.43
N ALA A 16 5.17 4.52 -0.17
CA ALA A 16 6.03 4.41 1.01
C ALA A 16 7.52 4.33 0.67
N GLY A 17 8.36 4.81 1.58
CA GLY A 17 9.82 4.85 1.48
C GLY A 17 10.41 6.03 0.71
N HIS A 18 9.69 7.15 0.58
CA HIS A 18 10.18 8.36 -0.10
C HIS A 18 10.63 9.43 0.91
N LEU A 19 9.68 10.16 1.49
CA LEU A 19 9.87 11.35 2.32
C LEU A 19 9.16 11.30 3.67
N GLU A 20 8.31 10.29 3.88
CA GLU A 20 7.49 10.24 5.09
C GLU A 20 8.30 10.27 6.39
N TYR A 21 7.74 10.95 7.40
CA TYR A 21 8.29 11.09 8.75
C TYR A 21 8.12 9.81 9.58
N GLY A 22 8.43 8.65 8.98
CA GLY A 22 8.38 7.34 9.63
C GLY A 22 6.95 6.82 9.93
N PRO A 23 6.82 5.88 10.88
CA PRO A 23 5.59 5.13 11.12
C PRO A 23 4.34 5.97 11.44
N THR A 24 4.51 7.15 12.03
CA THR A 24 3.40 8.06 12.36
C THR A 24 2.63 8.51 11.13
N THR A 25 3.34 8.75 10.01
CA THR A 25 2.70 9.14 8.75
C THR A 25 1.86 8.00 8.18
N TRP A 26 2.34 6.76 8.28
CA TRP A 26 1.60 5.58 7.85
C TRP A 26 0.36 5.35 8.71
N ALA A 27 0.49 5.48 10.03
CA ALA A 27 -0.63 5.33 10.95
C ALA A 27 -1.74 6.35 10.66
N ALA A 28 -1.39 7.62 10.44
CA ALA A 28 -2.35 8.66 10.09
C ALA A 28 -3.06 8.38 8.75
N HIS A 29 -2.32 7.90 7.74
CA HIS A 29 -2.90 7.52 6.45
C HIS A 29 -3.87 6.34 6.59
N LEU A 30 -3.47 5.28 7.30
CA LEU A 30 -4.31 4.10 7.54
C LEU A 30 -5.57 4.46 8.32
N ASP A 31 -5.48 5.32 9.34
CA ASP A 31 -6.65 5.79 10.07
C ASP A 31 -7.59 6.59 9.15
N ALA A 32 -7.06 7.50 8.33
CA ALA A 32 -7.87 8.26 7.38
C ALA A 32 -8.63 7.35 6.40
N LEU A 33 -7.99 6.30 5.88
CA LEU A 33 -8.63 5.30 5.02
C LEU A 33 -9.73 4.53 5.76
N ARG A 34 -9.47 4.11 6.99
CA ARG A 34 -10.45 3.39 7.82
C ARG A 34 -11.67 4.26 8.13
N GLN A 35 -11.45 5.53 8.49
CA GLN A 35 -12.53 6.48 8.73
C GLN A 35 -13.36 6.74 7.47
N LEU A 36 -12.70 6.91 6.32
CA LEU A 36 -13.38 7.02 5.02
C LEU A 36 -14.21 5.78 4.71
N GLN A 37 -13.67 4.60 4.98
CA GLN A 37 -14.38 3.34 4.79
C GLN A 37 -15.60 3.23 5.71
N TYR A 38 -15.53 3.63 6.98
CA TYR A 38 -16.72 3.64 7.84
C TYR A 38 -17.80 4.59 7.35
N ARG A 39 -17.44 5.73 6.77
CA ARG A 39 -18.42 6.69 6.23
C ARG A 39 -19.09 6.22 4.94
N THR A 40 -18.36 5.49 4.10
CA THR A 40 -18.78 5.27 2.70
C THR A 40 -18.83 3.82 2.25
N GLY A 41 -18.12 2.93 2.93
CA GLY A 41 -18.02 1.50 2.62
C GLY A 41 -17.40 1.18 1.26
N GLY A 42 -16.95 2.16 0.48
CA GLY A 42 -16.65 2.06 -0.96
C GLY A 42 -15.29 1.48 -1.35
N ILE A 43 -14.35 1.40 -0.40
CA ILE A 43 -13.00 0.91 -0.65
C ILE A 43 -13.01 -0.61 -0.73
N THR A 44 -12.46 -1.16 -1.80
CA THR A 44 -12.36 -2.62 -2.01
C THR A 44 -11.04 -3.19 -1.52
N GLU A 45 -9.95 -2.42 -1.62
CA GLU A 45 -8.62 -2.88 -1.26
C GLU A 45 -7.70 -1.72 -0.85
N PHE A 46 -6.62 -2.09 -0.17
CA PHE A 46 -5.48 -1.25 0.12
C PHE A 46 -4.20 -1.80 -0.53
N VAL A 47 -3.49 -0.95 -1.26
CA VAL A 47 -2.29 -1.32 -2.03
C VAL A 47 -1.10 -0.47 -1.57
N PRO A 48 -0.20 -1.02 -0.73
CA PRO A 48 1.09 -0.40 -0.46
C PRO A 48 1.97 -0.39 -1.72
N LEU A 49 2.45 0.79 -2.09
CA LEU A 49 3.32 0.98 -3.25
C LEU A 49 4.71 1.43 -2.77
N PRO A 50 5.77 0.64 -3.00
CA PRO A 50 7.12 1.11 -2.71
C PRO A 50 7.47 2.25 -3.68
N PHE A 51 8.11 3.29 -3.16
CA PHE A 51 8.67 4.37 -3.96
C PHE A 51 9.82 3.85 -4.84
N VAL A 52 9.68 4.02 -6.15
CA VAL A 52 10.70 3.66 -7.15
C VAL A 52 11.46 4.94 -7.54
N HIS A 53 12.73 5.01 -7.14
CA HIS A 53 13.49 6.25 -7.15
C HIS A 53 14.20 6.58 -8.46
N MET A 54 14.40 5.59 -9.35
CA MET A 54 15.31 5.67 -10.49
C MET A 54 15.08 6.87 -11.42
N GLU A 55 13.81 7.26 -11.60
CA GLU A 55 13.42 8.39 -12.47
C GLU A 55 12.67 9.49 -11.71
N ALA A 56 12.62 9.42 -10.38
CA ALA A 56 11.83 10.35 -9.58
C ALA A 56 12.59 11.68 -9.37
N PRO A 57 12.09 12.84 -9.86
CA PRO A 57 12.80 14.12 -9.75
C PRO A 57 13.15 14.51 -8.32
N VAL A 58 12.30 14.15 -7.36
CA VAL A 58 12.53 14.41 -5.93
C VAL A 58 13.74 13.66 -5.39
N TYR A 59 13.97 12.42 -5.86
CA TYR A 59 15.16 11.65 -5.50
C TYR A 59 16.40 12.18 -6.23
N LEU A 60 16.29 12.48 -7.53
CA LEU A 60 17.40 13.01 -8.33
C LEU A 60 17.93 14.35 -7.80
N LYS A 61 17.09 15.13 -7.12
CA LYS A 61 17.45 16.38 -6.43
C LYS A 61 17.90 16.18 -4.98
N GLY A 62 18.11 14.93 -4.52
CA GLY A 62 18.56 14.60 -3.16
C GLY A 62 17.50 14.75 -2.08
N GLY A 63 16.24 14.96 -2.47
CA GLY A 63 15.12 15.23 -1.56
C GLY A 63 14.28 14.02 -1.20
N ALA A 64 14.71 12.78 -1.48
CA ALA A 64 13.97 11.57 -1.09
C ALA A 64 14.91 10.39 -0.86
N ARG A 65 14.41 9.38 -0.14
CA ARG A 65 15.06 8.07 0.00
C ARG A 65 14.93 7.26 -1.29
N ARG A 66 15.67 6.14 -1.39
CA ARG A 66 15.61 5.20 -2.52
C ARG A 66 14.36 4.31 -2.56
N GLY A 67 13.46 4.44 -1.59
CA GLY A 67 12.39 3.49 -1.35
C GLY A 67 12.48 2.85 0.03
N PRO A 68 11.49 2.01 0.36
CA PRO A 68 11.42 1.33 1.64
C PRO A 68 12.35 0.13 1.64
N THR A 69 12.87 -0.21 2.81
CA THR A 69 13.53 -1.49 3.06
C THR A 69 12.52 -2.63 3.03
N LEU A 70 12.96 -3.87 2.81
CA LEU A 70 12.07 -5.04 2.90
C LEU A 70 11.37 -5.13 4.27
N ARG A 71 12.07 -4.78 5.36
CA ARG A 71 11.51 -4.75 6.70
C ARG A 71 10.37 -3.72 6.82
N GLU A 72 10.56 -2.54 6.24
CA GLU A 72 9.52 -1.50 6.19
C GLU A 72 8.31 -1.97 5.38
N CYS A 73 8.52 -2.66 4.25
CA CYS A 73 7.41 -3.24 3.48
C CYS A 73 6.62 -4.27 4.29
N VAL A 74 7.31 -5.20 4.97
CA VAL A 74 6.66 -6.21 5.81
C VAL A 74 5.88 -5.56 6.95
N LEU A 75 6.46 -4.57 7.63
CA LEU A 75 5.79 -3.85 8.71
C LEU A 75 4.57 -3.08 8.22
N LEU A 76 4.68 -2.41 7.07
CA LEU A 76 3.56 -1.67 6.50
C LEU A 76 2.37 -2.58 6.18
N HIS A 77 2.61 -3.76 5.61
CA HIS A 77 1.55 -4.73 5.34
C HIS A 77 0.95 -5.31 6.63
N ALA A 78 1.79 -5.69 7.60
CA ALA A 78 1.33 -6.25 8.87
C ALA A 78 0.51 -5.24 9.68
N VAL A 79 0.97 -4.00 9.77
CA VAL A 79 0.25 -2.92 10.47
C VAL A 79 -1.03 -2.56 9.71
N ALA A 80 -1.01 -2.49 8.38
CA ALA A 80 -2.22 -2.28 7.59
C ALA A 80 -3.28 -3.36 7.85
N ARG A 81 -2.88 -4.63 7.94
CA ARG A 81 -3.80 -5.73 8.28
C ARG A 81 -4.46 -5.50 9.64
N LEU A 82 -3.68 -5.16 10.65
CA LEU A 82 -4.20 -4.93 12.01
C LEU A 82 -5.07 -3.68 12.07
N ALA A 83 -4.70 -2.61 11.37
CA ALA A 83 -5.39 -1.33 11.43
C ALA A 83 -6.68 -1.31 10.61
N LEU A 84 -6.70 -1.96 9.44
CA LEU A 84 -7.79 -1.84 8.49
C LEU A 84 -8.84 -2.95 8.62
N PHE A 85 -8.50 -4.11 9.17
CA PHE A 85 -9.48 -5.17 9.42
C PHE A 85 -10.42 -4.77 10.58
N PRO A 86 -11.75 -5.00 10.47
CA PRO A 86 -12.48 -5.65 9.37
C PRO A 86 -13.00 -4.69 8.28
N ALA A 87 -12.70 -3.39 8.35
CA ALA A 87 -13.26 -2.38 7.46
C ALA A 87 -12.80 -2.51 5.98
N ILE A 88 -11.50 -2.73 5.77
CA ILE A 88 -10.92 -3.04 4.45
C ILE A 88 -10.18 -4.37 4.60
N THR A 89 -10.70 -5.40 3.94
CA THR A 89 -10.23 -6.77 4.11
C THR A 89 -9.15 -7.17 3.12
N ASN A 90 -9.15 -6.57 1.92
CA ASN A 90 -8.16 -6.88 0.90
C ASN A 90 -6.94 -5.95 1.01
N ILE A 91 -5.77 -6.57 1.15
CA ILE A 91 -4.47 -5.91 1.11
C ILE A 91 -3.68 -6.58 0.01
N GLN A 92 -3.24 -5.79 -0.96
CA GLN A 92 -2.58 -6.27 -2.16
C GLN A 92 -1.06 -6.02 -2.12
N ALA A 93 -0.30 -7.04 -2.48
CA ALA A 93 1.13 -6.94 -2.76
C ALA A 93 1.31 -6.66 -4.24
N SER A 94 1.85 -5.48 -4.58
CA SER A 94 2.29 -5.18 -5.95
C SER A 94 3.62 -5.89 -6.24
N TRP A 95 3.55 -7.19 -6.57
CA TRP A 95 4.72 -8.06 -6.73
C TRP A 95 5.72 -7.56 -7.76
N VAL A 96 5.23 -6.96 -8.86
CA VAL A 96 6.08 -6.37 -9.91
C VAL A 96 6.97 -5.22 -9.41
N LYS A 97 6.56 -4.52 -8.34
CA LYS A 97 7.34 -3.42 -7.73
C LYS A 97 8.22 -3.87 -6.56
N MET A 98 7.94 -5.02 -5.97
CA MET A 98 8.64 -5.54 -4.79
C MET A 98 9.88 -6.38 -5.12
N GLY A 99 10.08 -6.74 -6.40
CA GLY A 99 11.14 -7.67 -6.81
C GLY A 99 10.69 -9.13 -6.67
N PRO A 100 11.62 -10.11 -6.82
CA PRO A 100 11.33 -11.52 -7.10
C PRO A 100 10.30 -12.14 -6.14
N GLU A 101 9.60 -13.18 -6.59
CA GLU A 101 8.46 -13.86 -5.95
C GLU A 101 8.61 -14.13 -4.44
N ARG A 102 9.85 -14.28 -3.94
CA ARG A 102 10.20 -14.47 -2.53
C ARG A 102 9.79 -13.29 -1.63
N ALA A 103 9.85 -12.05 -2.12
CA ALA A 103 9.43 -10.88 -1.34
C ALA A 103 7.91 -10.87 -1.13
N SER A 104 7.14 -11.22 -2.16
CA SER A 104 5.68 -11.30 -2.10
C SER A 104 5.18 -12.46 -1.22
N ALA A 105 5.89 -13.60 -1.22
CA ALA A 105 5.58 -14.72 -0.32
C ALA A 105 5.68 -14.35 1.17
N LEU A 106 6.63 -13.48 1.54
CA LEU A 106 6.73 -12.95 2.90
C LEU A 106 5.54 -12.05 3.24
N LEU A 107 5.02 -11.29 2.27
CA LEU A 107 3.88 -10.39 2.48
C LEU A 107 2.57 -11.16 2.71
N LEU A 108 2.38 -12.31 2.06
CA LEU A 108 1.25 -13.21 2.35
C LEU A 108 1.23 -13.66 3.81
N ARG A 109 2.41 -13.86 4.42
CA ARG A 109 2.55 -14.15 5.85
C ARG A 109 2.43 -12.91 6.75
N ALA A 110 2.47 -11.72 6.16
CA ALA A 110 2.39 -10.43 6.85
C ALA A 110 1.04 -9.73 6.64
N GLY A 111 -0.02 -10.47 6.30
CA GLY A 111 -1.38 -9.95 6.22
C GLY A 111 -1.85 -9.53 4.84
N CYS A 112 -1.04 -9.70 3.81
CA CYS A 112 -1.46 -9.59 2.42
C CYS A 112 -2.36 -10.79 2.04
N ASN A 113 -3.39 -10.56 1.24
CA ASN A 113 -4.28 -11.61 0.73
C ASN A 113 -4.60 -11.46 -0.76
N ASP A 114 -3.98 -10.50 -1.44
CA ASP A 114 -4.10 -10.28 -2.88
C ASP A 114 -2.71 -10.07 -3.50
N MET A 115 -2.43 -10.65 -4.67
CA MET A 115 -1.17 -10.49 -5.40
C MET A 115 -1.45 -9.87 -6.76
N GLY A 116 -1.24 -8.56 -6.88
CA GLY A 116 -1.63 -7.79 -8.06
C GLY A 116 -0.45 -7.43 -8.96
N GLY A 117 -0.59 -7.72 -10.25
CA GLY A 117 0.31 -7.31 -11.33
C GLY A 117 0.00 -8.08 -12.62
N THR A 118 0.62 -7.70 -13.72
CA THR A 118 0.39 -8.33 -15.02
C THR A 118 1.12 -9.66 -15.13
N LEU A 119 0.41 -10.73 -15.48
CA LEU A 119 1.01 -11.99 -15.90
C LEU A 119 1.53 -11.81 -17.33
N MET A 120 2.85 -11.84 -17.54
CA MET A 120 3.49 -11.63 -18.86
C MET A 120 3.53 -12.90 -19.72
N ASN A 121 2.68 -13.88 -19.47
CA ASN A 121 2.63 -15.14 -20.21
C ASN A 121 1.17 -15.64 -20.32
N GLU A 122 0.30 -14.79 -20.89
CA GLU A 122 -0.98 -15.20 -21.48
C GLU A 122 -0.75 -15.85 -22.86
#